data_AF-A0A2N0QLA9-F1
#
_entry.id   AF-A0A2N0QLA9-F1
#
_cell.length_a   1.000
_cell.length_b   1.000
_cell.length_c   1.000
_cell.angle_alpha   90.00
_cell.angle_beta   90.00
_cell.angle_gamma   90.00
#
_symmetry.space_group_name_H-M   'P 1'
#
loop_
_entity.id
_entity.type
_entity.pdbx_description
1 polymer ?
#
loop_
_entity_poly.entity_id
_entity_poly.type
_entity_poly.pdbx_seq_one_letter_code
_entity_poly.pdbx_strand_id
1 'polypeptide(L)'
;MNKPRFICCTCYERLGGHIHKRTGRDEETKKEDILRSIVKVIFPFISTSTKTTSSILNNFKSDETPNLFTIQILFLDTSISNSKECDDIDCEKFGREFGIKLWKSREAINEKKDSLNSPELLLEYFYAFPDFITAFFQGLLIEIFNRKLAISNRKNKQREQKKKLYLKIQITKIVTFFVSVLVNILYRNLEFLNNTELI
;
A
#
# COMPACT_ATOMS: atom_id res chain seq x y z
N MET A 1 -16.52 -14.58 6.04
CA MET A 1 -16.03 -15.33 4.86
C MET A 1 -14.53 -15.11 4.73
N ASN A 2 -13.72 -16.18 4.78
CA ASN A 2 -12.26 -16.07 4.69
C ASN A 2 -11.83 -15.75 3.25
N LYS A 3 -11.29 -14.55 3.02
CA LYS A 3 -10.71 -14.16 1.74
C LYS A 3 -9.30 -14.78 1.65
N PRO A 4 -9.02 -15.71 0.73
CA PRO A 4 -7.69 -16.29 0.61
C PRO A 4 -6.71 -15.19 0.20
N ARG A 5 -5.68 -14.94 1.02
CA ARG A 5 -4.68 -13.87 0.81
C ARG A 5 -3.55 -14.28 -0.14
N PHE A 6 -3.53 -15.52 -0.60
CA PHE A 6 -2.44 -16.05 -1.42
C PHE A 6 -2.98 -17.00 -2.49
N ILE A 7 -2.49 -16.82 -3.71
CA ILE A 7 -2.70 -17.74 -4.83
C ILE A 7 -1.47 -18.67 -4.86
N CYS A 8 -1.65 -19.98 -5.01
CA CYS A 8 -0.51 -20.89 -5.14
C CYS A 8 0.16 -20.73 -6.52
N CYS A 9 1.44 -21.09 -6.64
CA CYS A 9 2.22 -20.91 -7.88
C CYS A 9 1.54 -21.54 -9.10
N THR A 10 0.95 -22.74 -8.94
CA THR A 10 0.20 -23.43 -10.00
C THR A 10 -1.03 -22.65 -10.44
N CYS A 11 -1.76 -22.02 -9.52
CA CYS A 11 -2.89 -21.17 -9.88
C CYS A 11 -2.45 -19.86 -10.56
N TYR A 12 -1.30 -19.29 -10.16
CA TYR A 12 -0.74 -18.09 -10.80
C TYR A 12 -0.33 -18.35 -12.26
N GLU A 13 0.34 -19.47 -12.51
CA GLU A 13 0.77 -19.87 -13.86
C GLU A 13 -0.41 -20.24 -14.76
N ARG A 14 -1.44 -20.91 -14.21
CA ARG A 14 -2.66 -21.25 -14.96
C ARG A 14 -3.48 -20.03 -15.39
N LEU A 15 -3.29 -18.89 -14.72
CA LEU A 15 -3.87 -17.60 -15.09
C LEU A 15 -2.98 -16.79 -16.05
N GLY A 16 -1.94 -17.41 -16.62
CA GLY A 16 -1.05 -16.78 -17.60
C GLY A 16 0.08 -15.95 -16.97
N GLY A 17 0.28 -16.04 -15.67
CA GLY A 17 1.46 -15.48 -15.02
C GLY A 17 2.71 -16.31 -15.33
N HIS A 18 3.87 -15.65 -15.46
CA HIS A 18 5.14 -16.35 -15.61
C HIS A 18 6.08 -15.98 -14.46
N ILE A 19 6.56 -16.99 -13.73
CA ILE A 19 7.56 -16.80 -12.68
C ILE A 19 8.94 -16.83 -13.35
N HIS A 20 9.59 -15.66 -13.42
CA HIS A 20 10.93 -15.57 -14.00
C HIS A 20 11.97 -16.22 -13.08
N LYS A 21 12.47 -17.40 -13.46
CA LYS A 21 13.57 -18.09 -12.78
C LYS A 21 14.89 -17.63 -13.39
N ARG A 22 15.64 -16.76 -12.70
CA ARG A 22 17.02 -16.43 -13.10
C ARG A 22 17.94 -17.58 -12.70
N THR A 23 18.58 -18.22 -13.67
CA THR A 23 19.69 -19.15 -13.45
C THR A 23 20.97 -18.34 -13.22
N GLY A 24 21.52 -18.42 -12.01
CA GLY A 24 22.79 -17.80 -11.65
C GLY A 24 23.94 -18.79 -11.85
N ARG A 25 25.12 -18.28 -12.25
CA ARG A 25 26.32 -19.06 -12.56
C ARG A 25 26.84 -19.80 -11.29
N ASP A 26 26.92 -21.14 -11.37
CA ASP A 26 27.70 -22.15 -10.61
C ASP A 26 27.84 -22.09 -9.06
N GLU A 27 27.20 -21.15 -8.36
CA GLU A 27 27.03 -21.17 -6.88
C GLU A 27 25.72 -21.85 -6.44
N GLU A 28 24.95 -22.36 -7.39
CA GLU A 28 23.59 -22.86 -7.16
C GLU A 28 23.61 -24.12 -6.27
N THR A 29 24.55 -25.04 -6.50
CA THR A 29 24.72 -26.25 -5.67
C THR A 29 25.04 -25.93 -4.21
N LYS A 30 26.01 -25.02 -3.96
CA LYS A 30 26.35 -24.59 -2.59
C LYS A 30 25.18 -23.91 -1.88
N LYS A 31 24.40 -23.10 -2.60
CA LYS A 31 23.21 -22.45 -2.07
C LYS A 31 22.11 -23.46 -1.75
N GLU A 32 21.89 -24.43 -2.63
CA GLU A 32 20.92 -25.51 -2.42
C GLU A 32 21.31 -26.38 -1.21
N ASP A 33 22.59 -26.71 -1.05
CA ASP A 33 23.09 -27.48 0.09
C ASP A 33 22.92 -26.74 1.41
N ILE A 34 23.19 -25.43 1.43
CA ILE A 34 22.95 -24.56 2.59
C ILE A 34 21.45 -24.51 2.93
N LEU A 35 20.58 -24.35 1.93
CA LEU A 35 19.14 -24.31 2.13
C LEU A 35 18.60 -25.64 2.66
N ARG A 36 19.07 -26.77 2.13
CA ARG A 36 18.75 -28.13 2.62
C ARG A 36 19.19 -28.32 4.07
N SER A 37 20.39 -27.84 4.40
CA SER A 37 20.93 -27.92 5.77
C SER A 37 20.10 -27.10 6.75
N ILE A 38 19.68 -25.89 6.37
CA ILE A 38 18.84 -25.02 7.19
C ILE A 38 17.46 -25.65 7.41
N VAL A 39 16.84 -26.22 6.38
CA VAL A 39 15.54 -26.90 6.52
C VAL A 39 15.63 -28.08 7.47
N LYS A 40 16.67 -28.93 7.36
CA LYS A 40 16.87 -30.06 8.27
C LYS A 40 16.95 -29.62 9.74
N VAL A 41 17.60 -28.48 10.01
CA VAL A 41 17.72 -27.93 11.36
C VAL A 41 16.40 -27.34 11.86
N ILE A 42 15.63 -26.69 11.00
CA ILE A 42 14.39 -26.00 11.40
C ILE A 42 13.17 -26.96 11.44
N PHE A 43 13.19 -28.04 10.65
CA PHE A 43 12.08 -29.00 10.52
C PHE A 43 11.51 -29.53 11.86
N PRO A 44 12.34 -29.93 12.84
CA PRO A 44 11.85 -30.39 14.15
C PRO A 44 11.07 -29.32 14.93
N PHE A 45 11.33 -28.04 14.67
CA PHE A 45 10.73 -26.91 15.37
C PHE A 45 9.42 -26.42 14.75
N ILE A 46 9.09 -26.87 13.53
CA ILE A 46 7.86 -26.48 12.81
C ILE A 46 6.68 -27.38 13.22
N SER A 47 6.93 -28.65 13.54
CA SER A 47 5.88 -29.65 13.81
C SER A 47 5.09 -29.43 15.12
N THR A 48 5.47 -28.48 15.96
CA THR A 48 4.85 -28.26 17.28
C THR A 48 3.79 -27.16 17.30
N SER A 49 3.58 -26.43 16.20
CA SER A 49 2.63 -25.32 16.15
C SER A 49 1.59 -25.49 15.02
N THR A 50 0.35 -25.74 15.43
CA THR A 50 -0.90 -25.74 14.66
C THR A 50 -1.29 -27.03 13.91
N LYS A 51 -2.54 -27.46 14.12
CA LYS A 51 -3.16 -28.69 13.55
C LYS A 51 -3.42 -28.64 12.04
N THR A 52 -3.20 -27.50 11.38
CA THR A 52 -3.65 -27.26 9.99
C THR A 52 -2.50 -27.31 8.96
N THR A 53 -1.25 -27.28 9.42
CA THR A 53 -0.03 -27.38 8.58
C THR A 53 0.48 -28.81 8.40
N SER A 54 -0.02 -29.77 9.19
CA SER A 54 0.45 -31.16 9.20
C SER A 54 0.26 -31.88 7.85
N SER A 55 -0.81 -31.61 7.10
CA SER A 55 -1.10 -32.32 5.84
C SER A 55 -0.21 -31.91 4.67
N ILE A 56 0.32 -30.67 4.66
CA ILE A 56 1.24 -30.19 3.62
C ILE A 56 2.68 -30.59 3.96
N LEU A 57 3.04 -30.59 5.25
CA LEU A 57 4.41 -30.89 5.70
C LEU A 57 4.75 -32.39 5.65
N ASN A 58 3.76 -33.28 5.82
CA ASN A 58 3.97 -34.73 5.75
C ASN A 58 4.43 -35.23 4.36
N ASN A 59 4.27 -34.41 3.32
CA ASN A 59 4.70 -34.71 1.96
C ASN A 59 6.03 -34.03 1.58
N PHE A 60 6.63 -33.21 2.45
CA PHE A 60 7.96 -32.66 2.20
C PHE A 60 9.00 -33.76 2.40
N LYS A 61 9.51 -34.30 1.29
CA LYS A 61 10.72 -35.11 1.32
C LYS A 61 11.87 -34.19 1.76
N SER A 62 12.65 -34.61 2.76
CA SER A 62 13.82 -33.86 3.29
C SER A 62 14.89 -33.54 2.24
N ASP A 63 14.75 -34.13 1.05
CA ASP A 63 15.67 -34.06 -0.08
C ASP A 63 15.16 -33.15 -1.21
N GLU A 64 14.14 -32.32 -0.98
CA GLU A 64 13.80 -31.22 -1.88
C GLU A 64 14.27 -29.88 -1.33
N THR A 65 14.95 -29.10 -2.18
CA THR A 65 15.36 -27.75 -1.82
C THR A 65 14.09 -26.89 -1.71
N PRO A 66 13.80 -26.28 -0.55
CA PRO A 66 12.63 -25.42 -0.43
C PRO A 66 12.78 -24.24 -1.40
N ASN A 67 11.70 -23.88 -2.10
CA ASN A 67 11.72 -22.66 -2.87
C ASN A 67 11.66 -21.44 -1.92
N LEU A 68 12.02 -20.26 -2.44
CA LEU A 68 12.01 -19.01 -1.68
C LEU A 68 10.65 -18.71 -1.04
N PHE A 69 9.56 -19.11 -1.69
CA PHE A 69 8.20 -18.91 -1.19
C PHE A 69 7.94 -19.77 0.06
N THR A 70 8.36 -21.05 0.08
CA THR A 70 8.26 -21.93 1.26
C THR A 70 9.03 -21.35 2.45
N ILE A 71 10.24 -20.83 2.21
CA ILE A 71 11.05 -20.18 3.25
C ILE A 71 10.34 -18.94 3.78
N GLN A 72 9.81 -18.09 2.90
CA GLN A 72 9.06 -16.89 3.30
C GLN A 72 7.86 -17.24 4.19
N ILE A 73 7.09 -18.27 3.84
CA ILE A 73 5.96 -18.74 4.65
C ILE A 73 6.41 -19.21 6.03
N LEU A 74 7.53 -19.94 6.13
CA LEU A 74 8.07 -20.41 7.42
C LEU A 74 8.44 -19.26 8.37
N PHE A 75 8.95 -18.15 7.84
CA PHE A 75 9.32 -16.98 8.66
C PHE A 75 8.15 -16.02 8.92
N LEU A 76 7.05 -16.12 8.17
CA LEU A 76 5.89 -15.22 8.31
C LEU A 76 5.21 -15.36 9.68
N ASP A 77 5.11 -16.57 10.23
CA ASP A 77 4.44 -16.86 11.50
C ASP A 77 5.16 -16.29 12.74
N THR A 78 6.46 -15.97 12.62
CA THR A 78 7.22 -15.39 13.75
C THR A 78 7.05 -13.88 13.92
N SER A 79 6.39 -13.22 12.96
CA SER A 79 6.29 -11.75 12.91
C SER A 79 4.91 -11.19 13.23
N ILE A 80 4.08 -11.92 13.99
CA ILE A 80 2.91 -11.33 14.65
C ILE A 80 3.40 -10.58 15.90
N SER A 81 4.20 -9.53 15.71
CA SER A 81 4.26 -8.47 16.70
C SER A 81 2.85 -7.92 16.81
N ASN A 82 2.26 -7.96 18.01
CA ASN A 82 0.96 -7.41 18.37
C ASN A 82 0.71 -6.04 17.70
N SER A 83 0.25 -6.02 16.46
CA SER A 83 -0.26 -4.83 15.83
C SER A 83 -1.57 -4.60 16.54
N LYS A 84 -1.68 -3.49 17.29
CA LYS A 84 -2.96 -3.02 17.79
C LYS A 84 -3.95 -3.16 16.64
N GLU A 85 -4.95 -4.03 16.81
CA GLU A 85 -6.06 -4.09 15.87
C GLU A 85 -6.53 -2.65 15.72
N CYS A 86 -6.49 -2.16 14.48
CA CYS A 86 -7.25 -0.97 14.15
C CYS A 86 -8.68 -1.33 14.50
N ASP A 87 -9.36 -0.51 15.31
CA ASP A 87 -10.80 -0.63 15.46
C ASP A 87 -11.39 -0.84 14.07
N ASP A 88 -12.27 -1.83 13.91
CA ASP A 88 -12.83 -2.19 12.61
C ASP A 88 -13.66 -1.00 12.09
N ILE A 89 -13.00 -0.10 11.36
CA ILE A 89 -13.66 1.04 10.74
C ILE A 89 -14.52 0.46 9.64
N ASP A 90 -15.84 0.52 9.84
CA ASP A 90 -16.80 0.32 8.76
C ASP A 90 -16.58 1.39 7.69
N CYS A 91 -15.75 1.04 6.71
CA CYS A 91 -15.32 1.92 5.65
C CYS A 91 -16.49 2.32 4.74
N GLU A 92 -17.51 1.47 4.62
CA GLU A 92 -18.70 1.80 3.83
C GLU A 92 -19.50 2.89 4.54
N LYS A 93 -19.80 2.70 5.83
CA LYS A 93 -20.49 3.70 6.63
C LYS A 93 -19.74 5.02 6.65
N PHE A 94 -18.43 4.98 6.91
CA PHE A 94 -17.57 6.16 6.88
C PHE A 94 -17.63 6.87 5.52
N GLY A 95 -17.56 6.11 4.41
CA GLY A 95 -17.66 6.65 3.06
C GLY A 95 -19.02 7.33 2.78
N ARG A 96 -20.13 6.75 3.27
CA ARG A 96 -21.47 7.34 3.15
C ARG A 96 -21.60 8.65 3.94
N GLU A 97 -21.13 8.68 5.18
CA GLU A 97 -21.15 9.89 6.01
C GLU A 97 -20.28 11.00 5.40
N PHE A 98 -19.09 10.64 4.91
CA PHE A 98 -18.22 11.56 4.18
C PHE A 98 -18.91 12.12 2.93
N GLY A 99 -19.55 11.25 2.13
CA GLY A 99 -20.29 11.64 0.94
C GLY A 99 -21.45 12.61 1.21
N ILE A 100 -22.21 12.39 2.29
CA ILE A 100 -23.30 13.30 2.71
C ILE A 100 -22.73 14.68 3.08
N LYS A 101 -21.64 14.71 3.85
CA LYS A 101 -20.97 15.97 4.23
C LYS A 101 -20.42 16.70 3.01
N LEU A 102 -19.85 15.95 2.06
CA LEU A 102 -19.38 16.45 0.77
C LEU A 102 -20.50 17.07 -0.05
N TRP A 103 -21.64 16.38 -0.17
CA TRP A 103 -22.80 16.92 -0.87
C TRP A 103 -23.33 18.22 -0.23
N LYS A 104 -23.36 18.32 1.10
CA LYS A 104 -23.79 19.54 1.79
C LYS A 104 -22.83 20.71 1.63
N SER A 105 -21.54 20.46 1.46
CA SER A 105 -20.53 21.51 1.24
C SER A 105 -20.63 22.23 -0.11
N ARG A 106 -21.58 21.82 -0.96
CA ARG A 106 -21.84 22.40 -2.27
C ARG A 106 -22.11 23.90 -2.20
N GLU A 107 -22.92 24.35 -1.25
CA GLU A 107 -23.24 25.77 -1.08
C GLU A 107 -21.97 26.63 -0.86
N ALA A 108 -21.10 26.20 0.06
CA ALA A 108 -19.83 26.88 0.32
C ALA A 108 -18.86 26.87 -0.88
N ILE A 109 -18.94 25.85 -1.73
CA ILE A 109 -18.16 25.79 -2.99
C ILE A 109 -18.72 26.80 -4.02
N ASN A 110 -20.04 26.96 -4.09
CA ASN A 110 -20.68 27.92 -4.99
C ASN A 110 -20.35 29.37 -4.60
N GLU A 111 -20.23 29.67 -3.32
CA GLU A 111 -19.83 31.02 -2.86
C GLU A 111 -18.42 31.40 -3.33
N LYS A 112 -17.52 30.42 -3.48
CA LYS A 112 -16.12 30.61 -3.88
C LYS A 112 -15.85 30.25 -5.34
N LYS A 113 -16.89 30.27 -6.17
CA LYS A 113 -16.84 29.81 -7.56
C LYS A 113 -15.75 30.51 -8.37
N ASP A 114 -15.59 31.82 -8.20
CA ASP A 114 -14.62 32.60 -8.98
C ASP A 114 -13.18 32.19 -8.66
N SER A 115 -12.85 32.00 -7.37
CA SER A 115 -11.55 31.49 -6.92
C SER A 115 -11.27 30.05 -7.36
N LEU A 116 -12.30 29.28 -7.72
CA LEU A 116 -12.16 27.93 -8.26
C LEU A 116 -12.04 27.92 -9.80
N ASN A 117 -12.66 28.88 -10.48
CA ASN A 117 -12.59 29.04 -11.95
C ASN A 117 -11.28 29.65 -12.41
N SER A 118 -10.76 30.63 -11.68
CA SER A 118 -9.60 31.41 -12.13
C SER A 118 -8.72 31.81 -10.96
N PRO A 119 -8.14 30.84 -10.23
CA PRO A 119 -7.18 31.15 -9.16
C PRO A 119 -5.90 31.76 -9.72
N GLU A 120 -5.36 32.78 -9.05
CA GLU A 120 -4.05 33.34 -9.43
C GLU A 120 -2.90 32.44 -8.96
N LEU A 121 -3.11 31.71 -7.86
CA LEU A 121 -2.11 30.86 -7.22
C LEU A 121 -2.69 29.50 -6.82
N LEU A 122 -1.84 28.46 -6.88
CA LEU A 122 -2.20 27.10 -6.43
C LEU A 122 -2.72 27.09 -4.98
N LEU A 123 -2.13 27.93 -4.13
CA LEU A 123 -2.48 27.98 -2.71
C LEU A 123 -3.88 28.59 -2.50
N GLU A 124 -4.24 29.59 -3.32
CA GLU A 124 -5.58 30.18 -3.33
C GLU A 124 -6.62 29.13 -3.76
N TYR A 125 -6.34 28.41 -4.84
CA TYR A 125 -7.18 27.30 -5.30
C TYR A 125 -7.36 26.22 -4.22
N PHE A 126 -6.28 25.87 -3.54
CA PHE A 126 -6.31 24.90 -2.44
C PHE A 126 -7.20 25.36 -1.28
N TYR A 127 -7.12 26.64 -0.87
CA TYR A 127 -7.93 27.19 0.22
C TYR A 127 -9.36 27.57 -0.18
N ALA A 128 -9.67 27.56 -1.48
CA ALA A 128 -11.03 27.71 -1.96
C ALA A 128 -11.89 26.47 -1.68
N PHE A 129 -11.27 25.29 -1.51
CA PHE A 129 -12.00 24.06 -1.18
C PHE A 129 -12.49 24.02 0.28
N PRO A 130 -13.56 23.25 0.56
CA PRO A 130 -13.97 22.98 1.94
C PRO A 130 -12.86 22.30 2.76
N ASP A 131 -12.53 22.91 3.90
CA ASP A 131 -11.42 22.49 4.77
C ASP A 131 -11.50 21.02 5.19
N PHE A 132 -12.70 20.48 5.39
CA PHE A 132 -12.82 19.09 5.84
C PHE A 132 -12.33 18.09 4.77
N ILE A 133 -12.44 18.43 3.49
CA ILE A 133 -11.98 17.56 2.38
C ILE A 133 -10.46 17.65 2.27
N THR A 134 -9.92 18.88 2.27
CA THR A 134 -8.48 19.08 2.20
C THR A 134 -7.78 18.48 3.41
N ALA A 135 -8.33 18.65 4.62
CA ALA A 135 -7.80 18.05 5.85
C ALA A 135 -7.83 16.51 5.80
N PHE A 136 -8.90 15.90 5.28
CA PHE A 136 -8.98 14.45 5.12
C PHE A 136 -7.85 13.91 4.22
N PHE A 137 -7.69 14.46 3.01
CA PHE A 137 -6.64 14.01 2.10
C PHE A 137 -5.24 14.37 2.57
N GLN A 138 -5.05 15.51 3.23
CA GLN A 138 -3.78 15.86 3.87
C GLN A 138 -3.42 14.81 4.93
N GLY A 139 -4.34 14.49 5.84
CA GLY A 139 -4.12 13.47 6.87
C GLY A 139 -3.76 12.11 6.28
N LEU A 140 -4.53 11.66 5.29
CA LEU A 140 -4.29 10.41 4.57
C LEU A 140 -2.89 10.37 3.93
N LEU A 141 -2.54 11.41 3.18
CA LEU A 141 -1.25 11.46 2.48
C LEU A 141 -0.08 11.59 3.44
N ILE A 142 -0.19 12.44 4.47
CA ILE A 142 0.85 12.61 5.50
C ILE A 142 1.15 11.26 6.14
N GLU A 143 0.13 10.48 6.52
CA GLU A 143 0.33 9.17 7.14
C GLU A 143 1.04 8.18 6.19
N ILE A 144 0.58 8.10 4.94
CA ILE A 144 1.20 7.23 3.92
C ILE A 144 2.67 7.64 3.68
N PHE A 145 2.92 8.93 3.51
CA PHE A 145 4.25 9.46 3.24
C PHE A 145 5.18 9.27 4.46
N ASN A 146 4.71 9.50 5.68
CA ASN A 146 5.48 9.26 6.89
C ASN A 146 5.92 7.80 7.02
N ARG A 147 5.00 6.84 6.75
CA ARG A 147 5.35 5.41 6.74
C ARG A 147 6.38 5.08 5.66
N LYS A 148 6.20 5.61 4.44
CA LYS A 148 7.18 5.46 3.35
C LYS A 148 8.54 6.06 3.71
N LEU A 149 8.59 7.24 4.35
CA LEU A 149 9.83 7.85 4.82
C LEU A 149 10.52 7.01 5.88
N ALA A 150 9.78 6.50 6.86
CA ALA A 150 10.34 5.68 7.93
C ALA A 150 11.10 4.48 7.34
N ILE A 151 10.48 3.79 6.37
CA ILE A 151 11.11 2.65 5.67
C ILE A 151 12.32 3.11 4.84
N SER A 152 12.19 4.18 4.05
CA SER A 152 13.29 4.65 3.21
C SER A 152 14.48 5.15 4.03
N ASN A 153 14.22 5.87 5.12
CA ASN A 153 15.27 6.42 5.98
C ASN A 153 15.98 5.33 6.79
N ARG A 154 15.27 4.25 7.16
CA ARG A 154 15.91 3.06 7.73
C ARG A 154 16.92 2.45 6.75
N LYS A 155 16.56 2.34 5.47
CA LYS A 155 17.47 1.86 4.41
C LYS A 155 18.62 2.82 4.12
N ASN A 156 18.37 4.13 4.13
CA ASN A 156 19.41 5.14 3.92
C ASN A 156 20.43 5.17 5.07
N LYS A 157 19.99 4.96 6.31
CA LYS A 157 20.88 4.86 7.48
C LYS A 157 21.87 3.69 7.34
N GLN A 158 21.43 2.57 6.78
CA GLN A 158 22.31 1.41 6.51
C GLN A 158 23.34 1.68 5.41
N ARG A 159 23.12 2.71 4.59
CA ARG A 159 23.97 3.06 3.43
C ARG A 159 24.73 4.38 3.63
N GLU A 160 24.71 4.93 4.85
CA GLU A 160 25.29 6.25 5.18
C GLU A 160 24.80 7.39 4.28
N GLN A 161 23.56 7.28 3.81
CA GLN A 161 22.94 8.29 2.94
C GLN A 161 22.14 9.31 3.74
N LYS A 162 22.01 10.53 3.18
CA LYS A 162 21.21 11.60 3.77
C LYS A 162 19.76 11.17 4.02
N LYS A 163 19.19 11.70 5.11
CA LYS A 163 17.79 11.50 5.48
C LYS A 163 16.89 12.19 4.44
N LYS A 164 15.94 11.45 3.88
CA LYS A 164 14.91 11.98 3.00
C LYS A 164 13.82 12.67 3.81
N LEU A 165 13.34 13.80 3.28
CA LEU A 165 12.22 14.59 3.78
C LEU A 165 11.31 14.93 2.60
N TYR A 166 10.00 14.90 2.80
CA TYR A 166 9.05 15.37 1.80
C TYR A 166 8.77 16.85 1.97
N LEU A 167 8.54 17.53 0.84
CA LEU A 167 8.20 18.94 0.84
C LEU A 167 6.68 19.08 1.03
N LYS A 168 6.28 19.95 1.97
CA LYS A 168 4.86 20.25 2.25
C LYS A 168 4.09 20.63 0.96
N ILE A 169 4.74 21.34 0.05
CA ILE A 169 4.16 21.76 -1.23
C ILE A 169 3.78 20.58 -2.15
N GLN A 170 4.49 19.45 -2.08
CA GLN A 170 4.15 18.26 -2.85
C GLN A 170 2.84 17.65 -2.36
N ILE A 171 2.64 17.59 -1.04
CA ILE A 171 1.39 17.11 -0.46
C ILE A 171 0.25 18.05 -0.87
N THR A 172 0.43 19.37 -0.77
CA THR A 172 -0.57 20.35 -1.23
C THR A 172 -0.96 20.14 -2.68
N LYS A 173 0.00 19.95 -3.61
CA LYS A 173 -0.28 19.67 -5.02
C LYS A 173 -1.15 18.42 -5.22
N ILE A 174 -0.80 17.32 -4.56
CA ILE A 174 -1.54 16.05 -4.68
C ILE A 174 -2.95 16.18 -4.08
N VAL A 175 -3.09 16.81 -2.92
CA VAL A 175 -4.41 17.06 -2.31
C VAL A 175 -5.26 17.90 -3.23
N THR A 176 -4.72 19.01 -3.75
CA THR A 176 -5.41 19.90 -4.68
C THR A 176 -5.97 19.13 -5.87
N PHE A 177 -5.16 18.24 -6.46
CA PHE A 177 -5.58 17.38 -7.57
C PHE A 177 -6.71 16.41 -7.18
N PHE A 178 -6.62 15.72 -6.04
CA PHE A 178 -7.69 14.81 -5.63
C PHE A 178 -9.00 15.53 -5.32
N VAL A 179 -8.91 16.69 -4.66
CA VAL A 179 -10.09 17.47 -4.32
C VAL A 179 -10.73 18.06 -5.58
N SER A 180 -9.95 18.53 -6.56
CA SER A 180 -10.50 19.03 -7.82
C SER A 180 -11.28 17.95 -8.59
N VAL A 181 -10.77 16.71 -8.62
CA VAL A 181 -11.48 15.56 -9.21
C VAL A 181 -12.81 15.33 -8.50
N LEU A 182 -12.84 15.35 -7.17
CA LEU A 182 -14.08 15.18 -6.41
C LEU A 182 -15.09 16.30 -6.65
N VAL A 183 -14.63 17.55 -6.66
CA VAL A 183 -15.48 18.71 -6.93
C VAL A 183 -16.07 18.60 -8.35
N ASN A 184 -15.29 18.20 -9.35
CA ASN A 184 -15.80 17.97 -10.70
C ASN A 184 -16.89 16.89 -10.75
N ILE A 185 -16.78 15.82 -9.96
CA ILE A 185 -17.82 14.79 -9.87
C ILE A 185 -19.13 15.35 -9.29
N LEU A 186 -19.04 16.21 -8.27
CA LEU A 186 -20.22 16.86 -7.66
C LEU A 186 -20.87 17.89 -8.59
N TYR A 187 -20.10 18.44 -9.53
CA TYR A 187 -20.51 19.51 -10.42
C TYR A 187 -20.30 19.13 -11.89
N ARG A 188 -21.19 18.29 -12.40
CA ARG A 188 -21.20 17.84 -13.81
C ARG A 188 -21.40 18.97 -14.86
N ASN A 189 -21.60 20.23 -14.46
CA ASN A 189 -21.90 21.38 -15.34
C ASN A 189 -20.88 22.54 -15.26
N LEU A 190 -19.69 22.32 -14.71
CA LEU A 190 -18.63 23.33 -14.79
C LEU A 190 -17.56 22.83 -15.77
N GLU A 191 -17.32 23.59 -16.84
CA GLU A 191 -16.31 23.33 -17.87
C GLU A 191 -14.88 23.52 -17.32
N PHE A 192 -14.49 22.78 -16.28
CA PHE A 192 -13.25 23.00 -15.54
C PHE A 192 -11.99 22.34 -16.13
N LEU A 193 -12.09 21.61 -17.24
CA LEU A 193 -10.97 20.80 -17.74
C LEU A 193 -10.76 20.90 -19.26
N ASN A 194 -10.73 22.13 -19.79
CA ASN A 194 -10.07 22.38 -21.08
C ASN A 194 -8.67 22.99 -20.94
N ASN A 195 -8.22 23.34 -19.73
CA ASN A 195 -6.89 23.91 -19.50
C ASN A 195 -5.95 22.93 -18.79
N THR A 196 -5.77 21.74 -19.38
CA THR A 196 -4.73 20.77 -18.97
C THR A 196 -3.31 21.15 -19.45
N GLU A 197 -3.03 22.44 -19.65
CA GLU A 197 -1.69 22.93 -20.03
C GLU A 197 -0.90 23.55 -18.87
N LEU A 198 -1.31 23.34 -17.61
CA LEU A 198 -0.53 23.75 -16.43
C LEU A 198 -0.23 22.56 -15.51
N ILE A 199 0.52 21.59 -16.03
CA ILE A 199 1.37 20.67 -15.24
C ILE A 199 2.78 20.68 -15.81
#